data_AF-A0A930P4U5-F1
#
_entry.id   AF-A0A930P4U5-F1
#
_cell.length_a   1.000
_cell.length_b   1.000
_cell.length_c   1.000
_cell.angle_alpha   90.00
_cell.angle_beta   90.00
_cell.angle_gamma   90.00
#
_symmetry.space_group_name_H-M   'P 1'
#
loop_
_entity.id
_entity.type
_entity.pdbx_description
1 polymer ?
#
loop_
_entity_poly.entity_id
_entity_poly.type
_entity_poly.pdbx_seq_one_letter_code
_entity_poly.pdbx_strand_id
1 'polypeptide(L)'
;MALNYIWIAFFFIAFIFGIISLLMGDTTIFEKMVKATFESSETAFTTSLNLTGILALWLGIMKIGEQAGVVNVLARMLSPFLSKLFPDIPRNHPVMGSIFMNIASNMLGFDNAATPT
;
A
#
# COMPACT_ATOMS: atom_id res chain seq x y z
N MET A 1 22.76 1.96 -3.95
CA MET A 1 23.87 1.17 -3.37
C MET A 1 23.60 0.70 -1.95
N ALA A 2 23.16 1.55 -1.01
CA ALA A 2 22.87 1.15 0.38
C ALA A 2 21.90 -0.04 0.52
N LEU A 3 20.86 -0.11 -0.30
CA LEU A 3 19.88 -1.19 -0.26
C LEU A 3 20.50 -2.59 -0.52
N ASN A 4 21.46 -2.70 -1.44
CA ASN A 4 22.14 -3.98 -1.70
C ASN A 4 22.95 -4.43 -0.48
N TYR A 5 23.61 -3.51 0.22
CA TYR A 5 24.37 -3.85 1.43
C TYR A 5 23.44 -4.34 2.55
N ILE A 6 22.28 -3.72 2.71
CA ILE A 6 21.29 -4.12 3.72
C ILE A 6 20.77 -5.53 3.44
N TRP A 7 20.43 -5.83 2.18
CA TRP A 7 19.98 -7.15 1.77
C TRP A 7 21.03 -8.24 2.01
N ILE A 8 22.27 -7.99 1.59
CA ILE A 8 23.38 -8.92 1.80
C ILE A 8 23.61 -9.15 3.30
N ALA A 9 23.55 -8.08 4.12
CA ALA A 9 23.70 -8.18 5.56
C ALA A 9 22.61 -9.07 6.20
N PHE A 10 21.34 -8.95 5.79
CA PHE A 10 20.27 -9.82 6.30
C PHE A 10 20.50 -11.31 6.00
N PHE A 11 20.90 -11.65 4.76
CA PHE A 11 21.22 -13.04 4.41
C PHE A 11 22.42 -13.57 5.19
N PHE A 12 23.46 -12.75 5.35
CA PHE A 12 24.68 -13.14 6.05
C PHE A 12 24.41 -13.38 7.55
N ILE A 13 23.64 -12.49 8.18
CA ILE A 13 23.22 -12.63 9.58
C ILE A 13 22.36 -13.89 9.76
N ALA A 14 21.36 -14.10 8.90
CA ALA A 14 20.51 -15.29 8.95
C ALA A 14 21.33 -16.58 8.84
N PHE A 15 22.34 -16.60 7.97
CA PHE A 15 23.24 -17.74 7.81
C PHE A 15 24.10 -18.00 9.06
N ILE A 16 24.65 -16.95 9.70
CA ILE A 16 25.38 -17.08 10.97
C ILE A 16 24.48 -17.68 12.05
N PHE A 17 23.26 -17.20 12.21
CA PHE A 17 22.30 -17.74 13.18
C PHE A 17 21.90 -19.19 12.88
N GLY A 18 21.81 -19.56 11.59
CA GLY A 18 21.62 -20.94 11.16
C GLY A 18 22.76 -21.86 11.59
N ILE A 19 24.01 -21.43 11.42
CA ILE A 19 25.20 -22.20 11.84
C ILE A 19 25.27 -22.32 13.37
N ILE A 20 25.03 -21.23 14.11
CA ILE A 20 25.03 -21.25 15.59
C ILE A 20 23.98 -22.25 16.10
N SER A 21 22.77 -22.22 15.53
CA SER A 21 21.69 -23.13 15.88
C SER A 21 21.99 -24.59 15.50
N LEU A 22 22.69 -24.81 14.38
CA LEU A 22 23.15 -26.14 13.98
C LEU A 22 24.18 -26.69 14.98
N LEU A 23 25.12 -25.85 15.43
CA LEU A 23 26.13 -26.20 16.44
C LEU A 23 25.50 -26.46 17.83
N MET A 24 24.35 -25.84 18.12
CA MET A 24 23.53 -26.12 19.31
C MET A 24 22.74 -27.44 19.21
N GLY A 25 22.85 -28.17 18.09
CA GLY A 25 22.25 -29.49 17.91
C GLY A 25 20.88 -29.51 17.23
N ASP A 26 20.36 -28.37 16.76
CA ASP A 26 19.11 -28.34 15.99
C ASP A 26 19.38 -28.64 14.52
N THR A 27 19.33 -29.92 14.15
CA THR A 27 19.47 -30.37 12.75
C THR A 27 18.30 -29.95 11.85
N THR A 28 17.19 -29.46 12.44
CA THR A 28 15.99 -29.03 11.71
C THR A 28 15.97 -27.53 11.44
N ILE A 29 16.99 -26.78 11.87
CA ILE A 29 17.01 -25.32 11.74
C ILE A 29 16.86 -24.85 10.29
N PHE A 30 17.57 -25.48 9.35
CA PHE A 30 17.48 -25.10 7.93
C PHE A 30 16.09 -25.37 7.35
N GLU A 31 15.44 -26.48 7.72
CA GLU A 31 14.08 -26.78 7.32
C GLU A 31 13.09 -25.74 7.88
N LYS A 32 13.23 -25.38 9.16
CA LYS A 32 12.42 -24.34 9.80
C LYS A 32 12.61 -22.97 9.14
N MET A 33 13.84 -22.59 8.79
CA MET A 33 14.14 -21.33 8.10
C MET A 33 13.48 -21.26 6.71
N VAL A 34 13.58 -22.35 5.94
CA VAL A 34 12.93 -22.45 4.63
C VAL A 34 11.41 -22.37 4.79
N LYS A 35 10.83 -23.16 5.71
CA LYS A 35 9.40 -23.17 5.98
C LYS A 35 8.88 -21.79 6.40
N ALA A 36 9.58 -21.10 7.30
CA ALA A 36 9.24 -19.74 7.73
C ALA A 36 9.27 -18.74 6.56
N THR A 37 10.21 -18.89 5.63
CA THR A 37 10.28 -18.04 4.43
C THR A 37 9.07 -18.27 3.52
N PHE A 38 8.66 -19.53 3.33
CA PHE A 38 7.46 -19.86 2.55
C PHE A 38 6.18 -19.38 3.21
N GLU A 39 6.01 -19.59 4.52
CA GLU A 39 4.85 -19.12 5.29
C GLU A 39 4.73 -17.59 5.28
N SER A 40 5.86 -16.88 5.39
CA SER A 40 5.89 -15.43 5.23
C SER A 40 5.49 -15.00 3.82
N SER A 41 5.90 -15.75 2.79
CA SER A 41 5.55 -15.45 1.40
C SER A 41 4.06 -15.69 1.12
N GLU A 42 3.51 -16.79 1.64
CA GLU A 42 2.08 -17.11 1.55
C GLU A 42 1.22 -16.05 2.26
N THR A 43 1.63 -15.62 3.44
CA THR A 43 0.97 -14.54 4.18
C THR A 43 0.98 -13.25 3.36
N ALA A 44 2.14 -12.84 2.86
CA ALA A 44 2.28 -11.63 2.06
C ALA A 44 1.42 -11.67 0.78
N PHE A 45 1.38 -12.82 0.11
CA PHE A 45 0.57 -13.03 -1.08
C PHE A 45 -0.94 -12.98 -0.76
N THR A 46 -1.37 -13.65 0.30
CA THR A 46 -2.78 -13.66 0.75
C THR A 46 -3.25 -12.25 1.11
N THR A 47 -2.44 -11.48 1.83
CA THR A 47 -2.73 -10.07 2.12
C THR A 47 -2.82 -9.24 0.83
N SER A 48 -1.90 -9.45 -0.11
CA SER A 48 -1.89 -8.73 -1.39
C SER A 48 -3.13 -9.03 -2.23
N LEU A 49 -3.56 -10.30 -2.29
CA LEU A 49 -4.80 -10.70 -2.98
C LEU A 49 -6.04 -10.06 -2.37
N ASN A 50 -6.16 -10.09 -1.04
CA ASN A 50 -7.28 -9.47 -0.32
C ASN A 50 -7.37 -7.97 -0.61
N LEU A 51 -6.24 -7.26 -0.54
CA LEU A 51 -6.18 -5.83 -0.86
C LEU A 51 -6.50 -5.55 -2.34
N THR A 52 -5.99 -6.39 -3.24
CA THR A 52 -6.23 -6.26 -4.69
C THR A 52 -7.71 -6.38 -5.02
N GLY A 53 -8.42 -7.35 -4.43
CA GLY A 53 -9.86 -7.53 -4.67
C GLY A 53 -10.68 -6.30 -4.27
N ILE A 54 -10.40 -5.75 -3.08
CA ILE A 54 -11.09 -4.57 -2.56
C ILE A 54 -10.76 -3.32 -3.38
N LEU A 55 -9.47 -3.11 -3.71
CA LEU A 55 -9.02 -2.02 -4.59
C LEU A 55 -9.65 -2.09 -5.98
N ALA A 56 -9.67 -3.27 -6.60
CA ALA A 56 -10.25 -3.45 -7.92
C ALA A 56 -11.75 -3.13 -7.96
N LEU A 57 -12.49 -3.53 -6.92
CA LEU A 57 -13.90 -3.20 -6.77
C LEU A 57 -14.10 -1.68 -6.68
N TRP A 58 -13.37 -1.02 -5.78
CA TRP A 58 -13.52 0.42 -5.56
C TRP A 58 -13.05 1.25 -6.75
N LEU A 59 -11.93 0.90 -7.37
CA LEU A 59 -11.44 1.56 -8.60
C LEU A 59 -12.44 1.36 -9.74
N GLY A 60 -13.08 0.19 -9.84
CA GLY A 60 -14.15 -0.07 -10.80
C GLY A 60 -15.36 0.84 -10.59
N ILE A 61 -15.85 0.95 -9.35
CA ILE A 61 -16.95 1.85 -8.99
C ILE A 61 -16.58 3.32 -9.28
N MET A 62 -15.37 3.74 -8.92
CA MET A 62 -14.88 5.10 -9.18
C MET A 62 -14.80 5.41 -10.68
N LYS A 63 -14.32 4.46 -11.49
CA LYS A 63 -14.25 4.61 -12.96
C LYS A 63 -15.64 4.76 -13.59
N ILE A 64 -16.64 4.03 -13.07
CA ILE A 64 -18.05 4.19 -13.48
C ILE A 64 -18.57 5.58 -13.07
N GLY A 65 -18.29 6.02 -11.83
CA GLY A 65 -18.68 7.34 -11.33
C GLY A 65 -18.03 8.50 -12.09
N GLU A 66 -16.79 8.34 -12.56
CA GLU A 66 -16.09 9.30 -13.41
C GLU A 66 -16.75 9.39 -14.78
N GLN A 67 -17.02 8.25 -15.43
CA GLN A 67 -17.70 8.19 -16.72
C GLN A 67 -19.14 8.73 -16.66
N ALA A 68 -19.84 8.53 -15.54
CA ALA A 68 -21.17 9.06 -15.30
C ALA A 68 -21.18 10.58 -14.97
N GLY A 69 -20.00 11.22 -14.88
CA GLY A 69 -19.87 12.64 -14.54
C GLY A 69 -20.16 12.97 -13.06
N VAL A 70 -20.40 11.96 -12.22
CA VAL A 70 -20.72 12.11 -10.80
C VAL A 70 -19.55 12.72 -10.05
N VAL A 71 -18.32 12.38 -10.43
CA VAL A 71 -17.09 12.97 -9.87
C VAL A 71 -17.04 14.49 -10.13
N ASN A 72 -17.42 14.95 -11.32
CA ASN A 72 -17.47 16.38 -11.64
C ASN A 72 -18.61 17.12 -10.90
N VAL A 73 -19.75 16.46 -10.68
CA VAL A 73 -20.86 17.01 -9.91
C VAL A 73 -20.51 17.11 -8.43
N LEU A 74 -19.93 16.07 -7.84
CA LEU A 74 -19.42 16.07 -6.47
C LEU A 74 -18.31 17.10 -6.29
N ALA A 75 -17.36 17.21 -7.22
CA ALA A 75 -16.32 18.24 -7.17
C ALA A 75 -16.90 19.66 -7.16
N ARG A 76 -17.94 19.93 -7.96
CA ARG A 76 -18.65 21.23 -7.92
C ARG A 76 -19.42 21.44 -6.62
N MET A 77 -20.02 20.39 -6.06
CA MET A 77 -20.79 20.46 -4.82
C MET A 77 -19.87 20.65 -3.59
N LEU A 78 -18.70 20.02 -3.57
CA LEU A 78 -17.69 20.15 -2.52
C LEU A 78 -16.75 21.35 -2.71
N SER A 79 -16.68 21.95 -3.90
CA SER A 79 -15.93 23.18 -4.18
C SER A 79 -16.14 24.30 -3.15
N PRO A 80 -17.36 24.65 -2.70
CA PRO A 80 -17.57 25.65 -1.66
C PRO A 80 -17.02 25.24 -0.28
N PHE A 81 -16.93 23.94 0.01
CA PHE A 81 -16.36 23.43 1.26
C PHE A 81 -14.82 23.42 1.22
N LEU A 82 -14.22 22.86 0.15
CA LEU A 82 -12.76 22.83 0.01
C LEU A 82 -12.16 24.22 -0.20
N SER A 83 -12.83 25.14 -0.90
CA SER A 83 -12.33 26.53 -1.02
C SER A 83 -12.37 27.32 0.29
N LYS A 84 -13.14 26.83 1.28
CA LYS A 84 -13.17 27.39 2.64
C LYS A 84 -12.09 26.78 3.53
N LEU A 85 -11.72 25.52 3.28
CA LEU A 85 -10.64 24.81 3.98
C LEU A 85 -9.24 25.16 3.43
N PHE A 86 -9.14 25.36 2.12
CA PHE A 86 -7.92 25.69 1.38
C PHE A 86 -8.12 26.98 0.56
N PRO A 87 -8.09 28.15 1.22
CA PRO A 87 -8.39 29.44 0.58
C PRO A 87 -7.37 29.87 -0.49
N ASP A 88 -6.14 29.33 -0.44
CA ASP A 88 -5.07 29.64 -1.41
C ASP A 88 -5.18 28.87 -2.74
N ILE A 89 -6.09 27.89 -2.84
CA ILE A 89 -6.23 27.05 -4.04
C ILE A 89 -7.34 27.62 -4.95
N PRO A 90 -7.03 28.04 -6.19
CA PRO A 90 -8.02 28.59 -7.11
C PRO A 90 -9.16 27.60 -7.38
N ARG A 91 -10.39 28.12 -7.52
CA ARG A 91 -11.54 27.32 -7.97
C ARG A 91 -11.21 26.67 -9.31
N ASN A 92 -11.50 25.38 -9.46
CA ASN A 92 -11.17 24.54 -10.63
C ASN A 92 -9.69 24.15 -10.81
N HIS A 93 -8.82 24.35 -9.81
CA HIS A 93 -7.45 23.85 -9.90
C HIS A 93 -7.43 22.30 -9.78
N PRO A 94 -6.73 21.56 -10.67
CA PRO A 94 -6.71 20.09 -10.69
C PRO A 94 -6.26 19.44 -9.37
N VAL A 95 -5.51 20.17 -8.54
CA VAL A 95 -5.07 19.76 -7.20
C VAL A 95 -6.24 19.42 -6.26
N MET A 96 -7.42 20.04 -6.44
CA MET A 96 -8.62 19.68 -5.66
C MET A 96 -9.06 18.24 -5.89
N GLY A 97 -8.88 17.72 -7.12
CA GLY A 97 -9.15 16.32 -7.45
C GLY A 97 -8.22 15.37 -6.71
N SER A 98 -6.92 15.69 -6.64
CA SER A 98 -5.93 14.90 -5.90
C SER A 98 -6.18 14.87 -4.38
N ILE A 99 -6.58 16.01 -3.79
CA ILE A 99 -6.94 16.08 -2.36
C ILE A 99 -8.21 15.26 -2.07
N PHE A 100 -9.23 15.38 -2.92
CA PHE A 100 -10.44 14.58 -2.80
C PHE A 100 -10.14 13.08 -2.92
N MET A 101 -9.28 12.70 -3.87
CA MET A 101 -8.87 11.32 -4.05
C MET A 101 -8.10 10.79 -2.85
N ASN A 102 -7.26 11.61 -2.21
CA ASN A 102 -6.59 11.27 -0.96
C ASN A 102 -7.57 11.05 0.20
N ILE A 103 -8.59 11.93 0.34
CA ILE A 103 -9.62 11.80 1.38
C ILE A 103 -10.50 10.57 1.12
N ALA A 104 -10.92 10.35 -0.13
CA ALA A 104 -11.67 9.18 -0.53
C ALA A 104 -10.87 7.90 -0.26
N SER A 105 -9.58 7.85 -0.61
CA SER A 105 -8.71 6.72 -0.30
C SER A 105 -8.62 6.45 1.20
N ASN A 106 -8.47 7.48 2.04
CA ASN A 106 -8.46 7.32 3.50
C ASN A 106 -9.83 6.82 4.04
N MET A 107 -10.95 7.33 3.53
CA MET A 107 -12.29 6.88 3.95
C MET A 107 -12.61 5.45 3.50
N LEU A 108 -11.98 4.98 2.43
CA LEU A 108 -12.14 3.64 1.88
C LEU A 108 -11.13 2.61 2.43
N GLY A 109 -10.24 3.01 3.36
CA GLY A 109 -9.22 2.15 3.96
C GLY A 109 -8.03 1.85 3.04
N PHE A 110 -7.79 2.71 2.05
CA PHE A 110 -6.66 2.65 1.12
C PHE A 110 -5.56 3.64 1.49
N ASP A 111 -5.20 3.65 2.77
CA ASP A 111 -4.23 4.57 3.37
C ASP A 111 -2.85 4.44 2.69
N ASN A 112 -2.52 3.23 2.21
CA ASN A 112 -1.29 2.91 1.47
C ASN A 112 -1.29 3.38 -0.01
N ALA A 113 -2.44 3.72 -0.59
CA ALA A 113 -2.56 4.28 -1.94
C ALA A 113 -2.82 5.80 -1.91
N ALA A 114 -2.90 6.40 -0.72
CA ALA A 114 -3.23 7.82 -0.53
C ALA A 114 -2.06 8.75 -0.90
N THR A 115 -0.85 8.25 -1.12
CA THR A 115 0.27 9.06 -1.63
C THR A 115 0.13 9.29 -3.14
N PRO A 116 -0.08 10.53 -3.60
CA PRO A 116 -0.09 10.83 -5.02
C PRO A 116 1.33 10.63 -5.58
N THR A 117 1.43 9.91 -6.69
CA THR A 117 2.50 10.15 -7.67
C THR A 117 2.13 11.34 -8.52
#